data_AF-A0A957NBF1-F1
#
_entry.id   AF-A0A957NBF1-F1
#
_cell.length_a   1.000
_cell.length_b   1.000
_cell.length_c   1.000
_cell.angle_alpha   90.00
_cell.angle_beta   90.00
_cell.angle_gamma   90.00
#
_symmetry.space_group_name_H-M   'P 1'
#
loop_
_entity.id
_entity.type
_entity.pdbx_description
1 polymer ?
#
loop_
_entity_poly.entity_id
_entity_poly.type
_entity_poly.pdbx_seq_one_letter_code
_entity_poly.pdbx_strand_id
1 'polypeptide(L)'
;ARALTIPDGGSAIATWNVVAAEVGTTPVQTTVTTPAGGDAVELPLPVKPFAVPARDVMGGQANPRADEAFTLPLNAVNDATALTVRLTPSLALGVLDGLDELIDYPYGCVEQTMSRVLPTAAAAQVYRELGLDNPKAAELPAIVNEGLQRLYGFQHDDGGWGWFFDDEGSIYTTAYVLFGLTAVQQSGFDVDADVLARGFAALAQRYPEMNHAGMQAFVQ
;
A
#
# COMPACT_ATOMS: atom_id res chain seq x y z
N ALA A 1 -17.88 -33.08 -18.56
CA ALA A 1 -18.79 -32.94 -17.41
C ALA A 1 -18.46 -34.02 -16.37
N ARG A 2 -18.63 -33.74 -15.08
CA ARG A 2 -18.52 -34.74 -14.01
C ARG A 2 -19.92 -34.97 -13.42
N ALA A 3 -20.28 -36.22 -13.14
CA ALA A 3 -21.52 -36.57 -12.47
C ALA A 3 -21.24 -36.83 -10.98
N LEU A 4 -22.06 -36.29 -10.09
CA LEU A 4 -21.98 -36.49 -8.66
C LEU A 4 -23.35 -36.96 -8.15
N THR A 5 -23.35 -37.90 -7.21
CA THR A 5 -24.55 -38.27 -6.45
C THR A 5 -24.49 -37.55 -5.11
N ILE A 6 -25.47 -36.69 -4.84
CA ILE A 6 -25.54 -35.90 -3.62
C ILE A 6 -26.77 -36.36 -2.84
N PRO A 7 -26.61 -36.94 -1.63
CA PRO A 7 -27.75 -37.30 -0.79
C PRO A 7 -28.46 -36.05 -0.27
N ASP A 8 -29.71 -36.20 0.17
CA ASP A 8 -30.48 -35.10 0.77
C ASP A 8 -29.74 -34.52 1.99
N GLY A 9 -29.71 -33.18 2.08
CA GLY A 9 -28.92 -32.45 3.08
C GLY A 9 -27.39 -32.59 2.96
N GLY A 10 -26.88 -33.27 1.93
CA GLY A 10 -25.45 -33.49 1.71
C GLY A 10 -24.78 -32.44 0.82
N SER A 11 -23.45 -32.51 0.75
CA SER A 11 -22.64 -31.74 -0.19
C SER A 11 -21.60 -32.64 -0.87
N ALA A 12 -21.22 -32.28 -2.09
CA ALA A 12 -20.15 -32.95 -2.82
C ALA A 12 -19.31 -31.91 -3.58
N ILE A 13 -18.03 -32.23 -3.79
CA ILE A 13 -17.09 -31.35 -4.48
C ILE A 13 -16.65 -32.05 -5.78
N ALA A 14 -16.74 -31.33 -6.90
CA ALA A 14 -16.03 -31.66 -8.12
C ALA A 14 -14.85 -30.71 -8.28
N THR A 15 -13.70 -31.27 -8.67
CA THR A 15 -12.47 -30.51 -8.91
C THR A 15 -12.02 -30.71 -10.34
N TRP A 16 -11.49 -29.64 -10.93
CA TRP A 16 -10.88 -29.65 -12.25
C TRP A 16 -9.46 -29.12 -12.12
N ASN A 17 -8.52 -29.80 -12.78
CA ASN A 17 -7.20 -29.24 -13.02
C ASN A 17 -7.29 -28.41 -14.28
N VAL A 18 -7.05 -27.12 -14.16
CA VAL A 18 -7.05 -26.17 -15.27
C VAL A 18 -5.68 -25.51 -15.35
N VAL A 19 -5.26 -25.19 -16.57
CA VAL A 19 -4.07 -24.36 -16.83
C VAL A 19 -4.58 -23.12 -17.52
N ALA A 20 -4.23 -21.95 -16.99
CA ALA A 20 -4.59 -20.70 -17.62
C ALA A 20 -3.83 -20.56 -18.95
N ALA A 21 -4.55 -20.28 -20.03
CA ALA A 21 -3.97 -20.16 -21.36
C ALA A 21 -3.35 -18.78 -21.60
N GLU A 22 -3.99 -17.73 -21.09
CA GLU A 22 -3.61 -16.33 -21.33
C GLU A 22 -3.67 -15.52 -20.03
N VAL A 23 -2.83 -14.49 -19.95
CA VAL A 23 -2.85 -13.49 -18.88
C VAL A 23 -4.08 -12.60 -19.06
N GLY A 24 -4.73 -12.22 -17.96
CA GLY A 24 -5.90 -11.35 -17.99
C GLY A 24 -6.97 -11.80 -17.01
N THR A 25 -8.13 -11.14 -17.04
CA THR A 25 -9.28 -11.53 -16.22
C THR A 25 -10.31 -12.20 -17.11
N THR A 26 -10.54 -13.49 -16.89
CA THR A 26 -11.54 -14.28 -17.62
C THR A 26 -12.56 -14.82 -16.62
N PRO A 27 -13.88 -14.68 -16.87
CA PRO A 27 -14.87 -15.30 -16.02
C PRO A 27 -14.82 -16.83 -16.12
N VAL A 28 -14.91 -17.50 -14.97
CA VAL A 28 -15.09 -18.95 -14.90
C VAL A 28 -16.52 -19.21 -14.48
N GLN A 29 -17.28 -19.82 -15.40
CA GLN A 29 -18.64 -20.25 -15.15
C GLN A 29 -18.68 -21.72 -14.75
N THR A 30 -19.33 -22.03 -13.62
CA THR A 30 -19.65 -23.38 -13.21
C THR A 30 -21.16 -23.56 -13.22
N THR A 31 -21.64 -24.59 -13.92
CA THR A 31 -23.07 -24.92 -13.98
C THR A 31 -23.30 -26.28 -13.35
N VAL A 32 -24.36 -26.38 -12.54
CA VAL A 32 -24.90 -27.63 -12.03
C VAL A 32 -26.26 -27.85 -12.67
N THR A 33 -26.50 -29.05 -13.18
CA THR A 33 -27.80 -29.44 -13.73
C THR A 33 -28.29 -30.74 -13.09
N THR A 34 -29.57 -30.77 -12.77
CA THR A 34 -30.31 -31.92 -12.23
C THR A 34 -31.61 -32.08 -13.00
N PRO A 35 -32.31 -33.22 -12.88
CA PRO A 35 -33.64 -33.38 -13.47
C PRO A 35 -34.67 -32.35 -12.96
N ALA A 36 -34.47 -31.78 -11.77
CA ALA A 36 -35.37 -30.79 -11.17
C ALA A 36 -35.05 -29.34 -11.57
N GLY A 37 -33.89 -29.08 -12.17
CA GLY A 37 -33.42 -27.74 -12.50
C GLY A 37 -31.90 -27.62 -12.47
N GLY A 38 -31.40 -26.42 -12.74
CA GLY A 38 -29.97 -26.13 -12.70
C GLY A 38 -29.67 -24.76 -12.12
N ASP A 39 -28.42 -24.57 -11.74
CA ASP A 39 -27.88 -23.33 -11.21
C ASP A 39 -26.51 -23.05 -11.84
N ALA A 40 -26.11 -21.79 -11.89
CA ALA A 40 -24.82 -21.38 -12.42
C ALA A 40 -24.20 -20.23 -11.62
N VAL A 41 -22.91 -20.34 -11.37
CA VAL A 41 -22.08 -19.30 -10.74
C VAL A 41 -20.99 -18.90 -11.72
N GLU A 42 -20.85 -17.59 -11.95
CA GLU A 42 -19.79 -17.01 -12.75
C GLU A 42 -18.95 -16.07 -11.88
N LEU A 43 -17.64 -16.31 -11.83
CA LEU A 43 -16.70 -15.50 -11.04
C LEU A 43 -15.51 -15.07 -11.90
N PRO A 44 -15.03 -13.81 -11.79
CA PRO A 44 -13.82 -13.37 -12.47
C PRO A 44 -12.60 -14.11 -11.91
N LEU A 45 -11.77 -14.67 -12.79
CA LEU A 45 -10.48 -15.26 -12.42
C LEU A 45 -9.33 -14.40 -12.99
N PRO A 46 -8.61 -13.65 -12.14
CA PRO A 46 -7.43 -12.90 -12.59
C PRO A 46 -6.22 -13.85 -12.74
N VAL A 47 -5.82 -14.08 -13.99
CA VAL A 47 -4.60 -14.79 -14.34
C VAL A 47 -3.47 -13.78 -14.45
N LYS A 48 -2.48 -13.89 -13.56
CA LYS A 48 -1.28 -13.06 -13.58
C LYS A 48 -0.17 -13.73 -14.39
N PRO A 49 0.71 -12.96 -15.03
CA PRO A 49 1.90 -13.52 -15.67
C PRO A 49 2.78 -14.22 -14.63
N PHE A 50 3.41 -15.33 -15.01
CA PHE A 50 4.42 -15.99 -14.18
C PHE A 50 5.75 -15.22 -14.29
N ALA A 51 5.79 -14.04 -13.70
CA ALA A 51 6.93 -13.14 -13.73
C ALA A 51 7.01 -12.32 -12.43
N VAL A 52 8.22 -11.86 -12.10
CA VAL A 52 8.41 -10.85 -11.06
C VAL A 52 8.33 -9.48 -11.74
N PRO A 53 7.48 -8.55 -11.28
CA PRO A 53 7.41 -7.23 -11.86
C PRO A 53 8.73 -6.50 -11.64
N ALA A 54 9.29 -5.96 -12.72
CA ALA A 54 10.44 -5.06 -12.69
C ALA A 54 9.99 -3.69 -13.20
N ARG A 55 10.43 -2.62 -12.53
CA ARG A 55 10.07 -1.25 -12.89
C ARG A 55 11.33 -0.39 -12.93
N ASP A 56 11.63 0.11 -14.12
CA ASP A 56 12.64 1.14 -14.33
C ASP A 56 11.95 2.49 -14.47
N VAL A 57 12.46 3.49 -13.76
CA VAL A 57 11.91 4.85 -13.76
C VAL A 57 13.00 5.82 -14.16
N MET A 58 12.70 6.64 -15.16
CA MET A 58 13.57 7.73 -15.64
C MET A 58 12.77 9.03 -15.58
N GLY A 59 13.44 10.13 -15.22
CA GLY A 59 12.82 11.44 -15.11
C GLY A 59 13.80 12.54 -15.48
N GLY A 60 13.30 13.60 -16.08
CA GLY A 60 14.13 14.72 -16.55
C GLY A 60 13.31 15.91 -17.01
N GLN A 61 13.99 16.92 -17.53
CA GLN A 61 13.39 18.10 -18.14
C GLN A 61 13.79 18.17 -19.62
N ALA A 62 12.84 18.53 -20.48
CA ALA A 62 13.09 18.80 -21.88
C ALA A 62 13.01 20.30 -22.16
N ASN A 63 13.99 20.84 -22.90
CA ASN A 63 13.91 22.18 -23.50
C ASN A 63 14.85 22.29 -24.72
N PRO A 64 14.36 22.27 -25.98
CA PRO A 64 13.00 21.90 -26.44
C PRO A 64 12.81 20.39 -26.64
N ARG A 65 13.88 19.60 -26.48
CA ARG A 65 13.91 18.15 -26.73
C ARG A 65 14.67 17.45 -25.61
N ALA A 66 14.26 16.22 -25.30
CA ALA A 66 15.03 15.25 -24.54
C ALA A 66 14.97 13.91 -25.30
N ASP A 67 16.05 13.14 -25.23
CA ASP A 67 16.12 11.79 -25.77
C ASP A 67 16.45 10.85 -24.60
N GLU A 68 15.64 9.83 -24.39
CA GLU A 68 15.81 8.84 -23.33
C GLU A 68 15.84 7.43 -23.94
N ALA A 69 16.74 6.61 -23.45
CA ALA A 69 16.91 5.23 -23.89
C ALA A 69 16.72 4.28 -22.70
N PHE A 70 15.94 3.23 -22.89
CA PHE A 70 15.74 2.18 -21.91
C PHE A 70 16.02 0.82 -22.55
N THR A 71 16.38 -0.16 -21.73
CA THR A 71 16.66 -1.53 -22.18
C THR A 71 15.50 -2.43 -21.76
N LEU A 72 14.87 -3.09 -22.73
CA LEU A 72 13.89 -4.12 -22.41
C LEU A 72 14.65 -5.43 -22.13
N PRO A 73 14.50 -6.05 -20.94
CA PRO A 73 15.18 -7.30 -20.63
C PRO A 73 14.67 -8.42 -21.54
N LEU A 74 15.56 -9.34 -21.93
CA LEU A 74 15.25 -10.40 -22.90
C LEU A 74 14.12 -11.34 -22.44
N ASN A 75 13.94 -11.48 -21.13
CA ASN A 75 12.91 -12.29 -20.49
C ASN A 75 11.64 -11.48 -20.16
N ALA A 76 11.46 -10.28 -20.71
CA ALA A 76 10.22 -9.53 -20.57
C ALA A 76 9.04 -10.31 -21.16
N VAL A 77 7.94 -10.39 -20.41
CA VAL A 77 6.68 -10.96 -20.90
C VAL A 77 5.97 -9.87 -21.69
N ASN A 78 5.92 -9.99 -23.02
CA ASN A 78 5.40 -8.94 -23.91
C ASN A 78 4.02 -8.40 -23.48
N ASP A 79 3.07 -9.29 -23.19
CA ASP A 79 1.70 -8.92 -22.82
C ASP A 79 1.58 -8.26 -21.43
N ALA A 80 2.63 -8.36 -20.62
CA ALA A 80 2.74 -7.74 -19.30
C ALA A 80 3.77 -6.60 -19.25
N THR A 81 4.28 -6.19 -20.42
CA THR A 81 5.27 -5.11 -20.55
C THR A 81 4.57 -3.84 -21.01
N ALA A 82 4.73 -2.75 -20.26
CA ALA A 82 4.18 -1.45 -20.61
C ALA A 82 5.25 -0.35 -20.47
N LEU A 83 5.25 0.59 -21.40
CA LEU A 83 5.97 1.86 -21.28
C LEU A 83 4.95 2.97 -21.06
N THR A 84 5.13 3.73 -19.98
CA THR A 84 4.32 4.93 -19.71
C THR A 84 5.21 6.15 -19.77
N VAL A 85 4.93 7.05 -20.71
CA VAL A 85 5.60 8.36 -20.80
C VAL A 85 4.64 9.42 -20.28
N ARG A 86 5.05 10.14 -19.24
CA ARG A 86 4.28 11.27 -18.67
C ARG A 86 5.03 12.56 -18.92
N LEU A 87 4.35 13.55 -19.50
CA LEU A 87 4.87 14.90 -19.70
C LEU A 87 4.03 15.88 -18.90
N THR A 88 4.67 16.60 -17.98
CA THR A 88 4.04 17.67 -17.22
C THR A 88 4.68 19.01 -17.58
N PRO A 89 3.91 20.10 -17.60
CA PRO A 89 4.45 21.44 -17.90
C PRO A 89 5.33 21.99 -16.76
N SER A 90 5.32 21.33 -15.60
CA SER A 90 6.18 21.65 -14.45
C SER A 90 6.54 20.40 -13.66
N LEU A 91 7.69 20.45 -12.99
CA LEU A 91 8.12 19.39 -12.05
C LEU A 91 7.14 19.23 -10.89
N ALA A 92 6.55 20.33 -10.41
CA ALA A 92 5.59 20.32 -9.31
C ALA A 92 4.38 19.42 -9.62
N LEU A 93 3.83 19.50 -10.83
CA LEU A 93 2.71 18.62 -11.23
C LEU A 93 3.13 17.16 -11.38
N GLY A 94 4.39 16.88 -11.78
CA GLY A 94 4.91 15.51 -11.83
C GLY A 94 5.06 14.87 -10.44
N VAL A 95 5.31 15.68 -9.40
CA VAL A 95 5.33 15.21 -8.01
C VAL A 95 3.92 14.84 -7.53
N LEU A 96 2.90 15.62 -7.90
CA LEU A 96 1.50 15.34 -7.56
C LEU A 96 1.03 13.97 -8.08
N ASP A 97 1.38 13.65 -9.33
CA ASP A 97 1.13 12.33 -9.92
C ASP A 97 1.78 11.18 -9.13
N GLY A 98 2.98 11.40 -8.61
CA GLY A 98 3.70 10.40 -7.81
C GLY A 98 3.10 10.20 -6.41
N LEU A 99 2.48 11.23 -5.85
CA LEU A 99 1.81 11.17 -4.56
C LEU A 99 0.59 10.23 -4.61
N ASP A 100 -0.11 10.15 -5.74
CA ASP A 100 -1.29 9.27 -5.89
C ASP A 100 -0.94 7.77 -5.84
N GLU A 101 0.27 7.39 -6.28
CA GLU A 101 0.78 6.01 -6.24
C GLU A 101 1.18 5.59 -4.81
N LEU A 102 1.61 6.55 -3.97
CA LEU A 102 2.00 6.28 -2.58
C LEU A 102 0.81 5.94 -1.67
N ILE A 103 -0.42 6.15 -2.14
CA ILE A 103 -1.65 5.91 -1.39
C ILE A 103 -2.01 4.40 -1.41
N ASP A 104 -1.56 3.64 -2.41
CA ASP A 104 -2.02 2.26 -2.65
C ASP A 104 -0.95 1.20 -2.36
N TYR A 105 -0.95 0.66 -1.13
CA TYR A 105 -0.18 -0.56 -0.82
C TYR A 105 -0.76 -1.29 0.42
N PRO A 106 -0.77 -2.64 0.45
CA PRO A 106 -1.35 -3.44 1.54
C PRO A 106 -0.37 -3.66 2.70
N TYR A 107 -0.83 -3.58 3.96
CA TYR A 107 0.06 -3.50 5.13
C TYR A 107 -0.41 -4.20 6.41
N GLY A 108 0.57 -4.57 7.25
CA GLY A 108 0.40 -5.24 8.55
C GLY A 108 1.17 -4.61 9.73
N CYS A 109 2.42 -4.19 9.51
CA CYS A 109 3.34 -3.69 10.56
C CYS A 109 3.18 -2.19 10.86
N VAL A 110 3.84 -1.69 11.91
CA VAL A 110 3.79 -0.27 12.33
C VAL A 110 4.40 0.65 11.27
N GLU A 111 5.66 0.40 10.87
CA GLU A 111 6.38 1.23 9.87
C GLU A 111 5.62 1.30 8.54
N GLN A 112 5.09 0.16 8.13
CA GLN A 112 4.26 0.00 6.94
C GLN A 112 2.99 0.85 7.01
N THR A 113 2.30 0.84 8.15
CA THR A 113 1.11 1.67 8.37
C THR A 113 1.48 3.15 8.31
N MET A 114 2.58 3.56 8.93
CA MET A 114 3.05 4.93 8.90
C MET A 114 3.48 5.37 7.49
N SER A 115 4.11 4.48 6.72
CA SER A 115 4.52 4.70 5.32
C SER A 115 3.36 4.91 4.36
N ARG A 116 2.12 4.59 4.75
CA ARG A 116 0.90 4.93 4.01
C ARG A 116 0.31 6.26 4.46
N VAL A 117 0.20 6.45 5.77
CA VAL A 117 -0.45 7.61 6.38
C VAL A 117 0.33 8.90 6.10
N LEU A 118 1.64 8.88 6.28
CA LEU A 118 2.49 10.06 6.13
C LEU A 118 2.43 10.66 4.70
N PRO A 119 2.70 9.90 3.62
CA PRO A 119 2.61 10.47 2.27
C PRO A 119 1.18 10.89 1.91
N THR A 120 0.15 10.19 2.41
CA THR A 120 -1.25 10.59 2.19
C THR A 120 -1.54 11.96 2.80
N ALA A 121 -1.09 12.21 4.04
CA ALA A 121 -1.27 13.49 4.70
C ALA A 121 -0.47 14.61 4.03
N ALA A 122 0.78 14.32 3.64
CA ALA A 122 1.63 15.25 2.90
C ALA A 122 1.00 15.61 1.54
N ALA A 123 0.44 14.64 0.82
CA ALA A 123 -0.26 14.89 -0.44
C ALA A 123 -1.44 15.85 -0.24
N ALA A 124 -2.28 15.60 0.76
CA ALA A 124 -3.40 16.48 1.10
C ALA A 124 -2.94 17.92 1.39
N GLN A 125 -1.83 18.07 2.11
CA GLN A 125 -1.24 19.37 2.41
C GLN A 125 -0.75 20.08 1.14
N VAL A 126 0.01 19.40 0.27
CA VAL A 126 0.56 20.00 -0.95
C VAL A 126 -0.56 20.48 -1.88
N TYR A 127 -1.58 19.66 -2.13
CA TYR A 127 -2.72 20.07 -2.97
C TYR A 127 -3.44 21.31 -2.41
N ARG A 128 -3.63 21.36 -1.09
CA ARG A 128 -4.23 22.51 -0.40
C ARG A 128 -3.38 23.76 -0.51
N GLU A 129 -2.06 23.66 -0.29
CA GLU A 129 -1.13 24.80 -0.38
C GLU A 129 -1.02 25.35 -1.81
N LEU A 130 -1.13 24.48 -2.82
CA LEU A 130 -1.14 24.88 -4.22
C LEU A 130 -2.50 25.38 -4.71
N GLY A 131 -3.57 25.24 -3.91
CA GLY A 131 -4.93 25.62 -4.29
C GLY A 131 -5.47 24.77 -5.45
N LEU A 132 -5.08 23.50 -5.53
CA LEU A 132 -5.48 22.56 -6.58
C LEU A 132 -6.49 21.56 -6.04
N ASP A 133 -7.41 21.13 -6.90
CA ASP A 133 -8.34 20.04 -6.58
C ASP A 133 -7.58 18.71 -6.60
N ASN A 134 -7.58 18.01 -5.45
CA ASN A 134 -7.02 16.67 -5.38
C ASN A 134 -8.05 15.64 -5.89
N PRO A 135 -7.73 14.83 -6.92
CA PRO A 135 -8.67 13.86 -7.49
C PRO A 135 -9.11 12.78 -6.49
N LYS A 136 -8.28 12.46 -5.50
CA LYS A 136 -8.53 11.49 -4.42
C LYS A 136 -8.97 12.16 -3.11
N ALA A 137 -9.30 13.46 -3.10
CA ALA A 137 -9.62 14.22 -1.88
C ALA A 137 -10.66 13.54 -0.96
N ALA A 138 -11.65 12.88 -1.55
CA ALA A 138 -12.71 12.19 -0.80
C ALA A 138 -12.22 10.95 -0.04
N GLU A 139 -11.13 10.33 -0.48
CA GLU A 139 -10.59 9.09 0.07
C GLU A 139 -9.55 9.35 1.17
N LEU A 140 -8.81 10.47 1.09
CA LEU A 140 -7.69 10.76 2.00
C LEU A 140 -8.07 10.71 3.48
N PRO A 141 -9.20 11.31 3.94
CA PRO A 141 -9.56 11.27 5.36
C PRO A 141 -9.79 9.85 5.87
N ALA A 142 -10.40 8.98 5.05
CA ALA A 142 -10.62 7.59 5.44
C ALA A 142 -9.29 6.84 5.59
N ILE A 143 -8.38 7.03 4.64
CA ILE A 143 -7.06 6.37 4.64
C ILE A 143 -6.21 6.82 5.83
N VAL A 144 -6.17 8.14 6.09
CA VAL A 144 -5.45 8.68 7.25
C VAL A 144 -6.06 8.17 8.54
N ASN A 145 -7.39 8.24 8.70
CA ASN A 145 -8.06 7.81 9.92
C ASN A 145 -7.88 6.32 10.19
N GLU A 146 -8.02 5.46 9.18
CA GLU A 146 -7.81 4.02 9.35
C GLU A 146 -6.38 3.71 9.81
N GLY A 147 -5.38 4.35 9.19
CA GLY A 147 -4.00 4.16 9.57
C GLY A 147 -3.68 4.73 10.96
N LEU A 148 -4.27 5.87 11.33
CA LEU A 148 -4.16 6.43 12.68
C LEU A 148 -4.74 5.47 13.73
N GLN A 149 -5.95 4.96 13.52
CA GLN A 149 -6.57 4.01 14.45
C GLN A 149 -5.72 2.74 14.63
N ARG A 150 -5.11 2.25 13.54
CA ARG A 150 -4.19 1.12 13.60
C ARG A 150 -2.92 1.45 14.37
N LEU A 151 -2.31 2.61 14.13
CA LEU A 151 -1.14 3.07 14.90
C LEU A 151 -1.48 3.24 16.38
N TYR A 152 -2.67 3.73 16.71
CA TYR A 152 -3.12 3.86 18.11
C TYR A 152 -3.25 2.49 18.78
N GLY A 153 -3.83 1.52 18.07
CA GLY A 153 -3.92 0.13 18.54
C GLY A 153 -2.57 -0.57 18.68
N PHE A 154 -1.51 -0.07 18.05
CA PHE A 154 -0.15 -0.58 18.16
C PHE A 154 0.72 0.17 19.17
N GLN A 155 0.18 1.21 19.82
CA GLN A 155 0.92 1.90 20.87
C GLN A 155 0.92 1.03 22.12
N HIS A 156 2.10 0.65 22.60
CA HIS A 156 2.26 -0.18 23.78
C HIS A 156 1.92 0.58 25.07
N ASP A 157 1.82 -0.16 26.18
CA ASP A 157 1.52 0.38 27.51
C ASP A 157 2.57 1.39 27.99
N ASP A 158 3.83 1.21 27.56
CA ASP A 158 4.92 2.15 27.85
C ASP A 158 4.82 3.47 27.04
N GLY A 159 3.87 3.55 26.11
CA GLY A 159 3.63 4.68 25.23
C GLY A 159 4.42 4.66 23.92
N GLY A 160 5.35 3.72 23.75
CA GLY A 160 6.14 3.58 22.53
C GLY A 160 5.49 2.70 21.47
N TRP A 161 6.20 2.54 20.36
CA TRP A 161 5.88 1.59 19.29
C TRP A 161 7.05 0.66 19.02
N GLY A 162 6.75 -0.62 18.84
CA GLY A 162 7.67 -1.61 18.26
C GLY A 162 7.46 -1.73 16.75
N TRP A 163 7.93 -2.81 16.16
CA TRP A 163 7.68 -3.17 14.76
C TRP A 163 6.27 -3.74 14.55
N PHE A 164 5.76 -4.43 15.57
CA PHE A 164 4.47 -5.10 15.61
C PHE A 164 3.63 -4.56 16.79
N PHE A 165 2.54 -5.24 17.11
CA PHE A 165 1.65 -4.87 18.23
C PHE A 165 1.96 -5.64 19.52
N ASP A 166 2.69 -6.75 19.41
CA ASP A 166 3.00 -7.70 20.48
C ASP A 166 4.51 -7.82 20.73
N ASP A 167 5.29 -6.83 20.28
CA ASP A 167 6.74 -6.79 20.48
C ASP A 167 7.14 -5.71 21.50
N GLU A 168 8.44 -5.60 21.77
CA GLU A 168 8.96 -4.54 22.62
C GLU A 168 9.03 -3.23 21.85
N GLY A 169 8.78 -2.12 22.55
CA GLY A 169 8.97 -0.79 21.97
C GLY A 169 10.39 -0.59 21.44
N SER A 170 10.51 0.13 20.33
CA SER A 170 11.76 0.50 19.67
C SER A 170 11.90 2.01 19.63
N ILE A 171 13.08 2.53 19.96
CA ILE A 171 13.36 3.96 19.85
C ILE A 171 13.24 4.47 18.42
N TYR A 172 13.69 3.69 17.44
CA TYR A 172 13.60 4.05 16.03
C TYR A 172 12.14 4.14 15.58
N THR A 173 11.35 3.09 15.84
CA THR A 173 9.96 3.05 15.39
C THR A 173 9.11 4.07 16.12
N THR A 174 9.33 4.26 17.42
CA THR A 174 8.67 5.31 18.21
C THR A 174 9.00 6.70 17.64
N ALA A 175 10.26 7.00 17.34
CA ALA A 175 10.64 8.28 16.75
C ALA A 175 10.02 8.49 15.36
N TYR A 176 10.01 7.45 14.53
CA TYR A 176 9.43 7.51 13.19
C TYR A 176 7.91 7.74 13.23
N VAL A 177 7.19 7.03 14.10
CA VAL A 177 5.75 7.22 14.29
C VAL A 177 5.46 8.61 14.84
N LEU A 178 6.20 9.11 15.83
CA LEU A 178 6.03 10.47 16.35
C LEU A 178 6.28 11.55 15.29
N PHE A 179 7.32 11.39 14.49
CA PHE A 179 7.58 12.26 13.34
C PHE A 179 6.38 12.27 12.39
N GLY A 180 5.90 11.09 12.00
CA GLY A 180 4.78 10.97 11.07
C GLY A 180 3.47 11.52 11.64
N LEU A 181 3.12 11.21 12.88
CA LEU A 181 1.93 11.73 13.56
C LEU A 181 1.97 13.25 13.70
N THR A 182 3.14 13.83 13.99
CA THR A 182 3.31 15.29 14.05
C THR A 182 3.13 15.92 12.68
N ALA A 183 3.69 15.32 11.63
CA ALA A 183 3.50 15.78 10.26
C ALA A 183 2.03 15.70 9.83
N VAL A 184 1.34 14.60 10.15
CA VAL A 184 -0.10 14.42 9.89
C VAL A 184 -0.94 15.51 10.57
N GLN A 185 -0.61 15.84 11.83
CA GLN A 185 -1.26 16.94 12.55
C GLN A 185 -1.02 18.30 11.86
N GLN A 186 0.23 18.57 11.43
CA GLN A 186 0.57 19.79 10.69
C GLN A 186 -0.10 19.87 9.32
N SER A 187 -0.36 18.72 8.69
CA SER A 187 -1.14 18.61 7.46
C SER A 187 -2.65 18.83 7.67
N GLY A 188 -3.10 19.08 8.90
CA GLY A 188 -4.48 19.47 9.23
C GLY A 188 -5.42 18.31 9.54
N PHE A 189 -4.89 17.12 9.80
CA PHE A 189 -5.67 15.99 10.29
C PHE A 189 -5.65 15.95 11.82
N ASP A 190 -6.74 15.49 12.42
CA ASP A 190 -6.81 15.34 13.86
C ASP A 190 -5.98 14.13 14.31
N VAL A 191 -5.08 14.38 15.25
CA VAL A 191 -4.25 13.36 15.90
C VAL A 191 -4.48 13.45 17.40
N ASP A 192 -4.72 12.32 18.04
CA ASP A 192 -4.94 12.23 19.48
C ASP A 192 -3.71 12.77 20.25
N ALA A 193 -3.95 13.81 21.06
CA ALA A 193 -2.91 14.49 21.83
C ALA A 193 -2.33 13.59 22.94
N ASP A 194 -3.13 12.69 23.51
CA ASP A 194 -2.68 11.77 24.56
C ASP A 194 -1.77 10.70 23.99
N VAL A 195 -2.05 10.23 22.75
CA VAL A 195 -1.17 9.32 22.01
C VAL A 195 0.19 9.96 21.77
N LEU A 196 0.22 11.21 21.27
CA LEU A 196 1.46 11.96 21.07
C LEU A 196 2.21 12.18 22.39
N ALA A 197 1.51 12.59 23.45
CA ALA A 197 2.12 12.86 24.75
C ALA A 197 2.78 11.60 25.34
N ARG A 198 2.08 10.46 25.30
CA ARG A 198 2.64 9.15 25.70
C ARG A 198 3.84 8.76 24.87
N GLY A 199 3.78 8.94 23.56
CA GLY A 199 4.90 8.63 22.66
C GLY A 199 6.14 9.48 22.96
N PHE A 200 5.98 10.79 23.12
CA PHE A 200 7.10 11.67 23.47
C PHE A 200 7.69 11.32 24.85
N ALA A 201 6.84 10.96 25.82
CA ALA A 201 7.30 10.50 27.13
C ALA A 201 8.12 9.19 27.02
N ALA A 202 7.64 8.21 26.23
CA ALA A 202 8.33 6.95 25.97
C ALA A 202 9.68 7.19 25.27
N LEU A 203 9.72 8.05 24.26
CA LEU A 203 10.93 8.41 23.54
C LEU A 203 11.95 9.09 24.45
N ALA A 204 11.52 10.01 25.32
CA ALA A 204 12.39 10.68 26.27
C ALA A 204 13.00 9.71 27.31
N GLN A 205 12.23 8.72 27.77
CA GLN A 205 12.73 7.68 28.68
C GLN A 205 13.80 6.80 28.02
N ARG A 206 13.63 6.49 26.73
CA ARG A 206 14.55 5.63 25.95
C ARG A 206 15.71 6.38 25.31
N TYR A 207 15.70 7.72 25.32
CA TYR A 207 16.77 8.56 24.78
C TYR A 207 18.21 8.18 25.22
N PRO A 208 18.47 7.75 26.46
CA PRO A 208 19.81 7.29 26.87
C PRO A 208 20.33 6.08 26.06
N GLU A 209 19.44 5.27 25.48
CA GLU A 209 19.79 4.10 24.66
C GLU A 209 20.40 4.49 23.30
N MET A 210 20.10 5.69 22.78
CA MET A 210 20.68 6.20 21.51
C MET A 210 22.20 6.36 21.54
N ASN A 211 22.81 6.41 22.72
CA ASN A 211 24.27 6.44 22.88
C ASN A 211 24.91 5.05 22.76
N HIS A 212 24.15 3.99 22.47
CA HIS A 212 24.72 2.67 22.14
C HIS A 212 25.33 2.65 20.73
N ALA A 213 26.54 2.11 20.63
CA ALA A 213 27.35 2.06 19.40
C ALA A 213 26.63 1.46 18.17
N GLY A 214 25.66 0.55 18.39
CA GLY A 214 24.88 -0.06 17.32
C GLY A 214 23.92 0.90 16.59
N MET A 215 23.44 1.95 17.24
CA MET A 215 22.56 2.95 16.62
C MET A 215 23.32 4.06 15.91
N GLN A 216 24.54 4.39 16.34
CA GLN A 216 25.37 5.39 15.65
C GLN A 216 25.76 5.00 14.22
N ALA A 217 25.72 3.70 13.89
CA ALA A 217 25.98 3.21 12.54
C ALA A 217 24.89 3.57 11.53
N PHE A 218 23.68 3.91 11.97
CA PHE A 218 22.52 4.22 11.11
C PHE A 218 22.21 5.72 11.00
N VAL A 219 22.97 6.59 11.69
CA VAL A 219 22.75 8.04 11.76
C VAL A 219 23.90 8.82 11.07
N GLN A 220 24.63 8.19 10.13
CA GLN A 220 25.61 8.87 9.27
C GLN A 220 25.09 9.10 7.85
#